data_AF-A0A844I8G5-F1
#
_entry.id   AF-A0A844I8G5-F1
#
_cell.length_a   1.000
_cell.length_b   1.000
_cell.length_c   1.000
_cell.angle_alpha   90.00
_cell.angle_beta   90.00
_cell.angle_gamma   90.00
#
_symmetry.space_group_name_H-M   'P 1'
#
loop_
_entity.id
_entity.type
_entity.pdbx_description
1 polymer ?
#
loop_
_entity_poly.entity_id
_entity_poly.type
_entity_poly.pdbx_seq_one_letter_code
_entity_poly.pdbx_strand_id
1 'polypeptide(L)' 'MNRLLNRRFGEMDSFIVERIRLLPTEQLEILGEEFLDFSGISDLVTWLDTHIPRSL' A
#
# COMPACT_ATOMS: atom_id res chain seq x y z
N MET A 1 7.13 -5.16 5.97
CA MET A 1 6.36 -4.70 4.80
C MET A 1 7.23 -4.23 3.63
N ASN A 2 8.11 -3.22 3.77
CA ASN A 2 8.92 -2.66 2.66
C ASN A 2 9.66 -3.69 1.78
N ARG A 3 10.23 -4.75 2.35
CA ARG A 3 10.93 -5.79 1.56
C ARG A 3 9.99 -6.61 0.67
N LEU A 4 8.74 -6.83 1.08
CA LEU A 4 7.76 -7.58 0.29
C LEU A 4 7.23 -6.72 -0.86
N LEU A 5 6.95 -5.46 -0.55
CA LEU A 5 6.51 -4.49 -1.54
C LEU A 5 7.57 -4.27 -2.63
N ASN A 6 8.84 -4.12 -2.25
CA ASN A 6 9.92 -3.98 -3.23
C ASN A 6 10.16 -5.24 -4.08
N ARG A 7 9.82 -6.42 -3.56
CA ARG A 7 9.91 -7.68 -4.34
C ARG A 7 8.79 -7.80 -5.37
N ARG A 8 7.59 -7.33 -5.04
CA ARG A 8 6.42 -7.45 -5.92
C ARG A 8 6.36 -6.34 -6.95
N PHE A 9 6.67 -5.11 -6.55
CA PHE A 9 6.48 -3.92 -7.38
C PHE A 9 7.79 -3.24 -7.83
N GLY A 10 8.96 -3.74 -7.42
CA GLY A 10 10.24 -3.10 -7.71
C GLY A 10 10.51 -1.92 -6.78
N GLU A 11 11.38 -1.01 -7.19
CA GLU A 11 11.64 0.21 -6.43
C GLU A 11 10.36 1.05 -6.35
N MET A 12 9.85 1.24 -5.14
CA MET A 12 8.63 2.00 -4.91
C MET A 12 8.92 3.47 -4.63
N ASP A 13 8.00 4.31 -5.09
CA ASP A 13 7.98 5.73 -4.73
C ASP A 13 7.92 5.89 -3.19
N SER A 14 8.80 6.75 -2.68
CA SER A 14 8.87 7.10 -1.25
C SER A 14 7.54 7.58 -0.68
N PHE A 15 6.73 8.26 -1.48
CA PHE A 15 5.40 8.73 -1.09
C PHE A 15 4.43 7.58 -0.81
N ILE A 16 4.46 6.52 -1.62
CA ILE A 16 3.63 5.32 -1.39
C ILE A 16 4.07 4.62 -0.10
N VAL A 17 5.38 4.51 0.13
CA VAL A 17 5.94 3.94 1.37
C VAL A 17 5.48 4.71 2.60
N GLU A 18 5.51 6.05 2.53
CA GLU A 18 5.08 6.91 3.63
C GLU A 18 3.59 6.74 3.93
N ARG A 19 2.74 6.73 2.90
CA ARG A 19 1.30 6.48 3.06
C ARG A 19 1.01 5.14 3.75
N ILE A 20 1.71 4.08 3.37
CA ILE A 20 1.55 2.76 4.01
C ILE A 20 1.99 2.78 5.48
N ARG A 21 3.02 3.55 5.84
CA ARG A 21 3.48 3.69 7.23
C ARG A 21 2.50 4.44 8.13
N LEU A 22 1.64 5.26 7.55
CA LEU A 22 0.61 6.02 8.27
C LEU A 22 -0.67 5.21 8.51
N LEU A 23 -0.78 4.01 7.93
CA LEU A 23 -1.95 3.16 8.12
C LEU A 23 -2.03 2.65 9.57
N PRO A 24 -3.22 2.71 10.20
CA PRO A 24 -3.44 2.03 11.47
C PRO A 24 -3.34 0.51 11.28
N THR A 25 -3.07 -0.23 12.36
CA THR A 25 -2.87 -1.70 12.32
C THR A 25 -4.01 -2.43 11.62
N GLU A 26 -5.27 -2.08 11.90
CA GLU A 26 -6.44 -2.69 11.25
C GLU A 26 -6.42 -2.54 9.73
N GLN A 27 -5.99 -1.38 9.21
CA GLN A 27 -5.87 -1.15 7.77
C GLN A 27 -4.67 -1.89 7.17
N LEU A 28 -3.61 -2.13 7.95
CA LEU A 28 -2.48 -2.95 7.51
C LEU A 28 -2.86 -4.43 7.40
N GLU A 29 -3.75 -4.93 8.25
CA GLU A 29 -4.31 -6.29 8.16
C GLU A 29 -5.16 -6.44 6.89
N ILE A 30 -6.09 -5.52 6.65
CA ILE A 30 -6.91 -5.49 5.42
C ILE A 30 -6.02 -5.38 4.18
N LEU A 31 -5.03 -4.48 4.19
CA LEU A 31 -4.07 -4.36 3.10
C LEU A 31 -3.34 -5.68 2.86
N GLY A 32 -3.00 -6.44 3.90
CA GLY A 32 -2.33 -7.74 3.77
C GLY A 32 -3.16 -8.77 3.01
N GLU A 33 -4.47 -8.81 3.25
CA GLU A 33 -5.41 -9.69 2.57
C GLU A 33 -5.61 -9.27 1.10
N GLU A 34 -6.04 -8.02 0.88
CA GLU A 34 -6.29 -7.47 -0.45
C GLU A 34 -5.03 -7.43 -1.33
N PHE A 35 -3.86 -7.27 -0.71
CA PHE A 35 -2.59 -7.30 -1.42
C PHE A 35 -2.44 -8.58 -2.23
N LEU A 36 -2.92 -9.73 -1.76
CA LEU A 36 -2.80 -10.99 -2.50
C LEU A 36 -3.43 -10.90 -3.90
N ASP A 37 -4.54 -10.17 -4.04
CA ASP A 37 -5.31 -10.03 -5.27
C ASP A 37 -4.79 -8.93 -6.22
N PHE A 38 -3.83 -8.11 -5.80
CA PHE A 38 -3.30 -7.03 -6.64
C PHE A 38 -2.58 -7.55 -7.88
N SER A 39 -3.03 -7.13 -9.05
CA SER A 39 -2.38 -7.40 -10.33
C SER A 39 -1.18 -6.48 -10.57
N GLY A 40 -1.14 -5.31 -9.92
CA GLY A 40 -0.01 -4.40 -10.02
C GLY A 40 -0.04 -3.24 -9.03
N ILE A 41 0.91 -2.33 -9.20
CA ILE A 41 1.07 -1.15 -8.33
C ILE A 41 -0.14 -0.21 -8.39
N SER A 42 -0.86 -0.15 -9.52
CA SER A 42 -2.06 0.67 -9.67
C SER A 42 -3.19 0.25 -8.73
N ASP A 43 -3.29 -1.04 -8.40
CA ASP A 43 -4.27 -1.55 -7.44
C ASP A 43 -3.94 -1.06 -6.03
N LEU A 44 -2.66 -1.10 -5.64
CA LEU A 44 -2.17 -0.54 -4.38
C LEU A 44 -2.46 0.96 -4.28
N VAL A 45 -2.17 1.73 -5.34
CA VAL A 45 -2.41 3.17 -5.36
C VAL A 45 -3.91 3.47 -5.22
N THR A 46 -4.75 2.73 -5.94
CA THR A 46 -6.22 2.87 -5.85
C THR A 46 -6.71 2.54 -4.45
N TRP A 47 -6.22 1.45 -3.86
CA TRP A 47 -6.57 1.06 -2.49
C TRP A 47 -6.17 2.12 -1.46
N LEU A 48 -4.95 2.68 -1.58
CA LEU A 48 -4.50 3.74 -0.68
C LEU A 48 -5.34 5.02 -0.85
N ASP A 49 -5.78 5.34 -2.08
CA ASP A 49 -6.63 6.50 -2.37
C ASP A 49 -8.05 6.34 -1.81
N THR A 50 -8.56 5.12 -1.66
CA THR A 50 -9.89 4.85 -1.07
C THR A 50 -9.85 4.80 0.46
N HIS A 51 -8.72 4.39 1.06
CA HIS A 51 -8.60 4.18 2.51
C HIS A 51 -7.81 5.26 3.26
N ILE A 52 -7.06 6.11 2.55
CA ILE A 52 -6.32 7.24 3.14
C ILE A 52 -6.80 8.54 2.49
N PRO A 53 -7.38 9.48 3.26
CA PRO A 53 -7.72 10.80 2.77
C PRO A 53 -6.50 11.48 2.14
N ARG A 54 -6.67 12.05 0.94
CA ARG A 54 -5.61 12.69 0.12
C ARG A 54 -4.96 13.94 0.74
N SER A 55 -5.30 14.28 1.99
CA SER A 55 -4.91 15.51 2.70
C SER A 55 -3.87 15.28 3.82
N LEU A 56 -3.16 14.15 3.81
CA LEU A 56 -1.96 13.93 4.61
C LEU A 56 -0.71 14.32 3.81
#